data_AF-A0AAN9UML8-F1
#
_entry.id   AF-A0AAN9UML8-F1
#
_cell.length_a   1.000
_cell.length_b   1.000
_cell.length_c   1.000
_cell.angle_alpha   90.00
_cell.angle_beta   90.00
_cell.angle_gamma   90.00
#
_symmetry.space_group_name_H-M   'P 1'
#
loop_
_entity.id
_entity.type
_entity.pdbx_description
1 polymer ?
#
loop_
_entity_poly.entity_id
_entity_poly.type
_entity_poly.pdbx_seq_one_letter_code
_entity_poly.pdbx_strand_id
1 'polypeptide(L)'
;MAGLPDTTYNIIKRSTYLAYTFVNYQSIDQVTCQWLFQNDLTFVHAIMSVISVFKDPRRGSWSPSTHFHLQRTIRHLNEELSRGTAVSLRRSSTIYIVGLLAVVAAILGNYAELGVHLSGLQQIVQLCGGRDFLHSMPGLHFELERSDPVRQGSLDLAFVLATEEAPHFLEIRTASPAGTGFWDPCFGDDDDDDDEAQDRQQPPGISNSQLAFAACLSDPRLVTVCHDVRRLVAMVDEQAPRRSRLLCSNVYSGVSSIERRLLRLEGCYGVVSGPPNTNANTTADECLRLGLLAFMSVFDFQIPCGSGEEEKKENKNQKNTEGANMTPTQKKAKQRAYLVSHLRDACQAIEFSETGISDTPHLDRLVFWVLTIGAMSIFDVSREPWLVEKWALVLDKMHPDPQKQEEKDPRILWEHARADLDGFFWLRCVHDEWGQKMFERLRGMARSSLG
;
A
#
# COMPACT_ATOMS: atom_id res chain seq x y z
N MET A 1 35.12 -18.88 -8.34
CA MET A 1 34.18 -17.75 -8.42
C MET A 1 33.71 -17.44 -7.00
N ALA A 2 34.19 -16.35 -6.41
CA ALA A 2 33.75 -15.90 -5.10
C ALA A 2 32.31 -15.39 -5.21
N GLY A 3 31.45 -15.77 -4.25
CA GLY A 3 30.05 -15.36 -4.23
C GLY A 3 29.94 -13.83 -4.26
N LEU A 4 29.21 -13.29 -5.23
CA LEU A 4 28.88 -11.88 -5.26
C LEU A 4 28.11 -11.55 -3.96
N PRO A 5 28.55 -10.53 -3.20
CA PRO A 5 27.82 -10.10 -2.01
C PRO A 5 26.38 -9.75 -2.40
N ASP A 6 25.45 -10.03 -1.50
CA ASP A 6 24.04 -9.63 -1.59
C ASP A 6 24.01 -8.20 -2.14
N THR A 7 23.58 -8.06 -3.40
CA THR A 7 23.91 -6.87 -4.18
C THR A 7 23.36 -5.64 -3.45
N THR A 8 24.06 -4.50 -3.51
CA THR A 8 23.57 -3.23 -2.95
C THR A 8 22.09 -2.98 -3.30
N TYR A 9 21.68 -3.41 -4.51
CA TYR A 9 20.30 -3.44 -4.98
C TYR A 9 19.33 -4.22 -4.08
N ASN A 10 19.67 -5.44 -3.66
CA ASN A 10 18.85 -6.25 -2.75
C ASN A 10 18.70 -5.60 -1.37
N ILE A 11 19.77 -4.97 -0.87
CA ILE A 11 19.74 -4.24 0.41
C ILE A 11 18.74 -3.08 0.32
N ILE A 12 18.76 -2.34 -0.78
CA ILE A 12 17.84 -1.22 -1.01
C ILE A 12 16.40 -1.70 -1.17
N LYS A 13 16.18 -2.79 -1.91
CA LYS A 13 14.85 -3.40 -2.01
C LYS A 13 14.33 -3.80 -0.61
N ARG A 14 15.15 -4.44 0.22
CA ARG A 14 14.80 -4.80 1.61
C ARG A 14 14.51 -3.61 2.52
N SER A 15 15.17 -2.47 2.32
CA SER A 15 14.92 -1.25 3.11
C SER A 15 13.77 -0.40 2.57
N THR A 16 13.23 -0.74 1.40
CA THR A 16 12.18 0.03 0.73
C THR A 16 10.83 -0.66 0.84
N TYR A 17 10.83 -1.99 0.71
CA TYR A 17 9.63 -2.80 0.61
C TYR A 17 9.53 -3.74 1.79
N LEU A 18 8.43 -3.63 2.50
CA LEU A 18 8.14 -4.50 3.62
C LEU A 18 7.99 -5.96 3.17
N ALA A 19 7.37 -6.19 2.00
CA ALA A 19 7.28 -7.51 1.35
C ALA A 19 8.65 -8.19 1.13
N TYR A 20 9.75 -7.44 1.10
CA TYR A 20 11.10 -8.03 0.98
C TYR A 20 11.60 -8.69 2.26
N THR A 21 10.94 -8.48 3.39
CA THR A 21 11.28 -9.15 4.65
C THR A 21 10.77 -10.58 4.71
N PHE A 22 9.68 -10.92 4.00
CA PHE A 22 9.03 -12.23 4.09
C PHE A 22 8.83 -12.97 2.76
N VAL A 23 9.15 -12.37 1.60
CA VAL A 23 9.05 -13.03 0.28
C VAL A 23 10.43 -13.46 -0.26
N ASN A 24 10.50 -14.57 -1.00
CA ASN A 24 11.73 -15.09 -1.60
C ASN A 24 11.95 -14.54 -3.02
N TYR A 25 12.89 -13.61 -3.17
CA TYR A 25 13.25 -13.02 -4.47
C TYR A 25 14.44 -13.68 -5.15
N GLN A 26 15.07 -14.68 -4.51
CA GLN A 26 16.34 -15.24 -5.00
C GLN A 26 16.22 -15.87 -6.39
N SER A 27 15.05 -16.38 -6.79
CA SER A 27 14.89 -17.05 -8.08
C SER A 27 14.74 -16.10 -9.27
N ILE A 28 14.34 -14.84 -9.07
CA ILE A 28 13.95 -13.95 -10.18
C ILE A 28 14.93 -12.77 -10.38
N ASP A 29 15.46 -12.21 -9.29
CA ASP A 29 16.29 -11.00 -9.34
C ASP A 29 17.74 -11.27 -9.80
N GLN A 30 18.29 -12.46 -9.53
CA GLN A 30 19.74 -12.66 -9.66
C GLN A 30 20.20 -12.85 -11.11
N VAL A 31 19.39 -13.45 -11.97
CA VAL A 31 19.75 -13.70 -13.38
C VAL A 31 19.35 -12.53 -14.28
N THR A 32 18.23 -11.87 -13.97
CA THR A 32 17.63 -10.87 -14.86
C THR A 32 18.38 -9.53 -14.86
N CYS A 33 18.82 -9.03 -13.71
CA CYS A 33 19.40 -7.68 -13.64
C CYS A 33 20.94 -7.69 -13.78
N GLN A 34 21.61 -8.85 -13.63
CA GLN A 34 23.07 -8.89 -13.62
C GLN A 34 23.69 -8.38 -14.93
N TRP A 35 23.08 -8.69 -16.07
CA TRP A 35 23.56 -8.19 -17.36
C TRP A 35 23.39 -6.67 -17.51
N LEU A 36 22.34 -6.08 -16.93
CA LEU A 36 22.10 -4.64 -16.94
C LEU A 36 23.20 -3.89 -16.19
N PHE A 37 23.54 -4.36 -14.99
CA PHE A 37 24.61 -3.76 -14.18
C PHE A 37 26.00 -3.85 -14.84
N GLN A 38 26.24 -4.90 -15.62
CA GLN A 38 27.54 -5.13 -16.25
C GLN A 38 27.68 -4.42 -17.60
N ASN A 39 26.60 -4.28 -18.35
CA ASN A 39 26.65 -3.86 -19.75
C ASN A 39 25.97 -2.53 -20.04
N ASP A 40 25.26 -1.93 -19.08
CA ASP A 40 24.49 -0.70 -19.30
C ASP A 40 24.77 0.40 -18.27
N LEU A 41 25.57 1.39 -18.68
CA LEU A 41 25.92 2.53 -17.84
C LEU A 41 24.72 3.46 -17.56
N THR A 42 23.76 3.54 -18.49
CA THR A 42 22.55 4.36 -18.32
C THR A 42 21.68 3.78 -17.22
N PHE A 43 21.50 2.46 -17.22
CA PHE A 43 20.80 1.75 -16.15
C PHE A 43 21.47 1.94 -14.79
N VAL A 44 22.81 1.85 -14.72
CA VAL A 44 23.56 2.10 -13.48
C VAL A 44 23.31 3.52 -12.95
N HIS A 45 23.30 4.52 -13.82
CA HIS A 45 22.94 5.87 -13.39
C HIS A 45 21.48 5.98 -12.94
N ALA A 46 20.55 5.33 -13.64
CA ALA A 46 19.13 5.33 -13.28
C ALA A 46 18.91 4.76 -11.88
N ILE A 47 19.47 3.58 -11.59
CA ILE A 47 19.31 2.95 -10.27
C ILE A 47 20.02 3.74 -9.18
N MET A 48 21.20 4.31 -9.45
CA MET A 48 21.89 5.16 -8.48
C MET A 48 21.07 6.42 -8.15
N SER A 49 20.33 6.98 -9.11
CA SER A 49 19.43 8.10 -8.83
C SER A 49 18.32 7.71 -7.84
N VAL A 50 17.69 6.55 -8.04
CA VAL A 50 16.67 6.00 -7.13
C VAL A 50 17.26 5.82 -5.72
N ILE A 51 18.44 5.22 -5.63
CA ILE A 51 19.15 4.99 -4.36
C ILE A 51 19.43 6.30 -3.65
N SER A 52 19.91 7.31 -4.36
CA SER A 52 20.22 8.61 -3.77
C SER A 52 18.98 9.33 -3.27
N VAL A 53 17.83 9.18 -3.95
CA VAL A 53 16.55 9.71 -3.46
C VAL A 53 16.12 9.00 -2.16
N PHE A 54 16.26 7.67 -2.09
CA PHE A 54 15.88 6.92 -0.89
C PHE A 54 16.75 7.22 0.33
N LYS A 55 18.04 7.43 0.12
CA LYS A 55 19.00 7.73 1.19
C LYS A 55 18.96 9.18 1.65
N ASP A 56 18.32 10.08 0.90
CA ASP A 56 18.25 11.49 1.28
C ASP A 56 17.30 11.66 2.48
N PRO A 57 17.80 12.11 3.64
CA PRO A 57 16.94 12.39 4.79
C PRO A 57 15.91 13.50 4.48
N ARG A 58 16.23 14.40 3.54
CA ARG A 58 15.34 15.48 3.08
C ARG A 58 14.44 14.97 1.96
N ARG A 59 13.54 14.04 2.32
CA ARG A 59 12.59 13.43 1.39
C ARG A 59 11.89 14.48 0.53
N GLY A 60 12.02 14.32 -0.79
CA GLY A 60 11.40 15.21 -1.78
C GLY A 60 12.25 16.40 -2.23
N SER A 61 13.50 16.53 -1.81
CA SER A 61 14.46 17.45 -2.42
C SER A 61 15.54 16.70 -3.18
N TRP A 62 16.15 17.34 -4.17
CA TRP A 62 17.16 16.72 -5.01
C TRP A 62 18.52 16.82 -4.33
N SER A 63 19.06 15.70 -3.84
CA SER A 63 20.46 15.68 -3.46
C SER A 63 21.35 15.96 -4.68
N PRO A 64 22.56 16.54 -4.50
CA PRO A 64 23.52 16.68 -5.60
C PRO A 64 23.81 15.35 -6.31
N SER A 65 23.80 14.24 -5.57
CA SER A 65 24.00 12.89 -6.12
C SER A 65 22.81 12.44 -6.97
N THR A 66 21.57 12.65 -6.49
CA THR A 66 20.34 12.38 -7.24
C THR A 66 20.36 13.13 -8.57
N HIS A 67 20.64 14.43 -8.52
CA HIS A 67 20.68 15.28 -9.71
C HIS A 67 21.76 14.84 -10.70
N PHE A 68 22.98 14.55 -10.22
CA PHE A 68 24.07 14.05 -11.05
C PHE A 68 23.69 12.77 -11.80
N HIS A 69 23.15 11.78 -11.09
CA HIS A 69 22.77 10.50 -11.68
C HIS A 69 21.56 10.62 -12.60
N LEU A 70 20.57 11.44 -12.25
CA LEU A 70 19.39 11.64 -13.10
C LEU A 70 19.75 12.35 -14.42
N GLN A 71 20.55 13.42 -14.36
CA GLN A 71 20.99 14.11 -15.57
C GLN A 71 21.76 13.20 -16.53
N ARG A 72 22.64 12.35 -15.99
CA ARG A 72 23.37 11.36 -16.79
C ARG A 72 22.42 10.34 -17.41
N THR A 73 21.44 9.85 -16.64
CA THR A 73 20.41 8.92 -17.10
C THR A 73 19.63 9.52 -18.29
N ILE A 74 19.07 10.71 -18.11
CA ILE A 74 18.25 11.40 -19.14
C ILE A 74 19.09 11.65 -20.40
N ARG A 75 20.33 12.13 -20.25
CA ARG A 75 21.20 12.40 -21.40
C ARG A 75 21.46 11.13 -22.22
N HIS A 76 21.88 10.05 -21.56
CA HIS A 76 22.19 8.80 -22.27
C HIS A 76 20.94 8.14 -22.85
N LEU A 77 19.81 8.18 -22.13
CA LEU A 77 18.53 7.70 -22.64
C LEU A 77 18.09 8.48 -23.89
N ASN A 78 18.18 9.81 -23.89
CA ASN A 78 17.83 10.62 -25.06
C ASN A 78 18.72 10.32 -26.27
N GLU A 79 20.02 10.14 -26.05
CA GLU A 79 20.95 9.71 -27.10
C GLU A 79 20.59 8.33 -27.66
N GLU A 80 20.14 7.41 -26.82
CA GLU A 80 19.72 6.07 -27.22
C GLU A 80 18.39 6.08 -28.00
N LEU A 81 17.39 6.79 -27.49
CA LEU A 81 16.09 6.97 -28.15
C LEU A 81 16.24 7.67 -29.51
N SER A 82 17.17 8.63 -29.63
CA SER A 82 17.43 9.34 -30.90
C SER A 82 18.09 8.45 -31.97
N ARG A 83 18.74 7.35 -31.56
CA ARG A 83 19.39 6.38 -32.46
C ARG A 83 18.50 5.18 -32.77
N GLY A 84 17.46 4.94 -31.99
CA GLY A 84 16.74 3.67 -31.92
C GLY A 84 15.67 3.45 -33.00
N THR A 85 15.61 2.21 -33.49
CA THR A 85 14.42 1.62 -34.13
C THR A 85 13.69 0.71 -33.13
N ALA A 86 12.45 0.30 -33.39
CA ALA A 86 11.68 -0.60 -32.50
C ALA A 86 12.43 -1.91 -32.14
N VAL A 87 13.31 -2.40 -33.03
CA VAL A 87 14.15 -3.59 -32.81
C VAL A 87 15.26 -3.32 -31.79
N SER A 88 15.77 -2.09 -31.72
CA SER A 88 16.78 -1.66 -30.73
C SER A 88 16.16 -1.59 -29.33
N LEU A 89 14.90 -1.14 -29.23
CA LEU A 89 14.18 -1.01 -27.95
C LEU A 89 13.92 -2.37 -27.29
N ARG A 90 13.61 -3.42 -28.08
CA ARG A 90 13.38 -4.78 -27.55
C ARG A 90 14.62 -5.41 -26.89
N ARG A 91 15.82 -4.92 -27.20
CA ARG A 91 17.10 -5.41 -26.65
C ARG A 91 17.75 -4.44 -25.68
N SER A 92 17.10 -3.31 -25.42
CA SER A 92 17.66 -2.20 -24.64
C SER A 92 17.16 -2.24 -23.19
N SER A 93 17.98 -1.72 -22.28
CA SER A 93 17.62 -1.41 -20.90
C SER A 93 16.60 -0.26 -20.77
N THR A 94 16.24 0.41 -21.87
CA THR A 94 15.36 1.59 -21.95
C THR A 94 14.10 1.44 -21.12
N ILE A 95 13.44 0.28 -21.19
CA ILE A 95 12.20 0.03 -20.47
C ILE A 95 12.41 0.08 -18.95
N TYR A 96 13.49 -0.55 -18.46
CA TYR A 96 13.86 -0.50 -17.05
C TYR A 96 14.24 0.93 -16.63
N ILE A 97 14.97 1.66 -17.48
CA ILE A 97 15.38 3.04 -17.20
C ILE A 97 14.15 3.94 -17.04
N VAL A 98 13.21 3.89 -17.97
CA VAL A 98 11.98 4.70 -17.91
C VAL A 98 11.14 4.32 -16.68
N GLY A 99 11.05 3.03 -16.35
CA GLY A 99 10.44 2.58 -15.10
C GLY A 99 11.10 3.16 -13.85
N LEU A 100 12.44 3.20 -13.80
CA LEU A 100 13.17 3.81 -12.68
C LEU A 100 12.98 5.33 -12.61
N LEU A 101 12.85 6.02 -13.74
CA LEU A 101 12.51 7.46 -13.78
C LEU A 101 11.11 7.72 -13.21
N ALA A 102 10.14 6.88 -13.56
CA ALA A 102 8.80 6.93 -12.98
C ALA A 102 8.84 6.73 -11.45
N VAL A 103 9.66 5.78 -10.97
CA VAL A 103 9.89 5.59 -9.53
C VAL A 103 10.45 6.84 -8.86
N VAL A 104 11.46 7.49 -9.45
CA VAL A 104 12.02 8.75 -8.92
C VAL A 104 10.94 9.81 -8.82
N ALA A 105 10.15 10.01 -9.88
CA ALA A 105 9.07 10.99 -9.91
C ALA A 105 8.04 10.73 -8.80
N ALA A 106 7.64 9.48 -8.59
CA ALA A 106 6.70 9.12 -7.53
C ALA A 106 7.27 9.35 -6.12
N ILE A 107 8.51 8.94 -5.85
CA ILE A 107 9.13 9.17 -4.53
C ILE A 107 9.23 10.67 -4.22
N LEU A 108 9.52 11.48 -5.24
CA LEU A 108 9.58 12.94 -5.13
C LEU A 108 8.19 13.60 -5.08
N GLY A 109 7.12 12.86 -5.37
CA GLY A 109 5.75 13.37 -5.44
C GLY A 109 5.47 14.24 -6.67
N ASN A 110 6.27 14.12 -7.74
CA ASN A 110 6.07 14.80 -9.00
C ASN A 110 5.16 13.98 -9.92
N TYR A 111 3.86 14.02 -9.65
CA TYR A 111 2.88 13.18 -10.37
C TYR A 111 2.66 13.55 -11.83
N ALA A 112 2.87 14.82 -12.20
CA ALA A 112 2.83 15.23 -13.60
C ALA A 112 3.95 14.54 -14.40
N GLU A 113 5.17 14.55 -13.86
CA GLU A 113 6.31 13.86 -14.48
C GLU A 113 6.14 12.33 -14.42
N LEU A 114 5.56 11.80 -13.34
CA LEU A 114 5.20 10.39 -13.26
C LEU A 114 4.29 9.98 -14.43
N GLY A 115 3.21 10.73 -14.67
CA GLY A 115 2.29 10.46 -15.78
C GLY A 115 2.98 10.47 -17.14
N VAL A 116 3.92 11.39 -17.37
CA VAL A 116 4.74 11.43 -18.59
C VAL A 116 5.57 10.16 -18.75
N HIS A 117 6.26 9.71 -17.69
CA HIS A 117 7.07 8.49 -17.74
C HIS A 117 6.20 7.24 -17.93
N LEU A 118 5.03 7.17 -17.28
CA LEU A 118 4.09 6.05 -17.44
C LEU A 118 3.52 5.99 -18.87
N SER A 119 3.13 7.13 -19.44
CA SER A 119 2.68 7.23 -20.82
C SER A 119 3.77 6.80 -21.81
N GLY A 120 5.01 7.27 -21.60
CA GLY A 120 6.16 6.86 -22.42
C GLY A 120 6.45 5.36 -22.32
N LEU A 121 6.40 4.80 -21.10
CA LEU A 121 6.57 3.37 -20.87
C LEU A 121 5.50 2.54 -21.60
N GLN A 122 4.24 2.99 -21.56
CA GLN A 122 3.12 2.33 -22.25
C GLN A 122 3.36 2.29 -23.76
N GLN A 123 3.80 3.41 -24.32
CA GLN A 123 4.13 3.51 -25.74
C GLN A 123 5.28 2.58 -26.12
N ILE A 124 6.34 2.50 -25.31
CA ILE A 124 7.47 1.60 -25.56
C ILE A 124 7.01 0.13 -25.53
N VAL A 125 6.20 -0.26 -24.54
CA VAL A 125 5.62 -1.61 -24.47
C VAL A 125 4.80 -1.94 -25.72
N GLN A 126 3.94 -1.02 -26.16
CA GLN A 126 3.16 -1.20 -27.39
C GLN A 126 4.07 -1.41 -28.62
N LEU A 127 5.11 -0.58 -28.78
CA LEU A 127 6.08 -0.71 -29.87
C LEU A 127 6.86 -2.03 -29.82
N CYS A 128 7.10 -2.55 -28.61
CA CYS A 128 7.76 -3.82 -28.41
C CYS A 128 6.86 -5.04 -28.64
N GLY A 129 5.58 -4.88 -28.99
CA GLY A 129 4.65 -5.98 -29.24
C GLY A 129 3.59 -6.15 -28.15
N GLY A 130 3.40 -5.15 -27.29
CA GLY A 130 2.34 -5.12 -26.30
C GLY A 130 2.49 -6.21 -25.24
N ARG A 131 1.37 -6.86 -24.89
CA ARG A 131 1.31 -7.89 -23.85
C ARG A 131 2.15 -9.13 -24.18
N ASP A 132 2.17 -9.56 -25.44
CA ASP A 132 2.92 -10.76 -25.82
C ASP A 132 4.42 -10.60 -25.57
N PHE A 133 4.95 -9.38 -25.77
CA PHE A 133 6.33 -9.05 -25.45
C PHE A 133 6.61 -9.08 -23.96
N LEU A 134 5.70 -8.53 -23.16
CA LEU A 134 5.77 -8.58 -21.70
C LEU A 134 5.85 -10.05 -21.24
N HIS A 135 4.92 -10.89 -21.69
CA HIS A 135 4.89 -12.32 -21.36
C HIS A 135 6.16 -13.07 -21.79
N SER A 136 6.79 -12.66 -22.89
CA SER A 136 8.00 -13.31 -23.42
C SER A 136 9.28 -13.06 -22.61
N MET A 137 9.28 -12.11 -21.69
CA MET A 137 10.46 -11.76 -20.90
C MET A 137 10.17 -11.87 -19.42
N PRO A 138 10.02 -13.06 -18.83
CA PRO A 138 9.53 -13.25 -17.46
C PRO A 138 10.27 -12.48 -16.38
N GLY A 139 11.50 -12.01 -16.60
CA GLY A 139 12.20 -11.09 -15.71
C GLY A 139 11.89 -9.59 -15.93
N LEU A 140 11.75 -9.12 -17.19
CA LEU A 140 11.23 -7.78 -17.48
C LEU A 140 9.72 -7.73 -17.23
N HIS A 141 9.01 -8.82 -17.51
CA HIS A 141 7.73 -9.18 -16.95
C HIS A 141 7.88 -9.05 -15.45
N PHE A 142 8.49 -9.93 -14.67
CA PHE A 142 8.57 -9.76 -13.21
C PHE A 142 9.13 -8.41 -12.66
N GLU A 143 9.80 -7.56 -13.43
CA GLU A 143 10.20 -6.20 -13.03
C GLU A 143 9.20 -5.11 -13.48
N LEU A 144 8.51 -5.31 -14.62
CA LEU A 144 7.32 -4.58 -15.07
C LEU A 144 6.07 -5.19 -14.47
N GLU A 145 5.72 -6.44 -14.82
CA GLU A 145 4.95 -7.60 -14.21
C GLU A 145 5.48 -8.18 -12.88
N ARG A 146 6.34 -7.42 -12.21
CA ARG A 146 5.98 -7.06 -10.84
C ARG A 146 4.63 -6.35 -10.84
N SER A 147 4.12 -5.93 -12.00
CA SER A 147 2.76 -5.72 -12.51
C SER A 147 1.95 -7.02 -12.69
N ASP A 148 1.96 -7.89 -11.71
CA ASP A 148 0.91 -7.70 -10.73
C ASP A 148 1.42 -7.08 -9.41
N PRO A 149 1.03 -5.85 -9.00
CA PRO A 149 0.95 -4.57 -9.65
C PRO A 149 2.10 -3.64 -9.19
N VAL A 150 3.20 -4.06 -8.57
CA VAL A 150 4.23 -3.16 -8.01
C VAL A 150 5.24 -2.71 -9.08
N ARG A 151 4.83 -2.01 -10.14
CA ARG A 151 4.52 -0.60 -9.94
C ARG A 151 3.60 0.02 -10.99
N GLN A 152 2.67 -0.77 -11.51
CA GLN A 152 1.52 -0.21 -12.20
C GLN A 152 0.31 -0.03 -11.29
N GLY A 153 0.12 -0.80 -10.23
CA GLY A 153 -0.77 -0.50 -9.09
C GLY A 153 0.01 -0.17 -7.82
N SER A 154 1.25 0.28 -7.96
CA SER A 154 1.88 1.15 -6.96
C SER A 154 2.24 2.50 -7.56
N LEU A 155 2.64 2.60 -8.85
CA LEU A 155 2.72 3.90 -9.54
C LEU A 155 1.42 4.29 -10.21
N ASP A 156 0.67 3.45 -10.95
CA ASP A 156 -0.68 3.89 -11.34
C ASP A 156 -1.58 3.94 -10.13
N LEU A 157 -1.43 3.10 -9.10
CA LEU A 157 -2.19 3.32 -7.85
C LEU A 157 -1.74 4.63 -7.19
N ALA A 158 -0.45 4.90 -7.02
CA ALA A 158 -0.02 6.19 -6.47
C ALA A 158 -0.42 7.36 -7.37
N PHE A 159 -0.51 7.16 -8.69
CA PHE A 159 -0.96 8.15 -9.65
C PHE A 159 -2.46 8.37 -9.48
N VAL A 160 -3.29 7.34 -9.60
CA VAL A 160 -4.75 7.36 -9.37
C VAL A 160 -5.07 7.97 -8.00
N LEU A 161 -4.42 7.52 -6.93
CA LEU A 161 -4.61 8.06 -5.57
C LEU A 161 -4.05 9.48 -5.37
N ALA A 162 -3.30 10.04 -6.32
CA ALA A 162 -2.77 11.40 -6.25
C ALA A 162 -3.39 12.37 -7.25
N THR A 163 -3.85 11.89 -8.41
CA THR A 163 -4.33 12.69 -9.54
C THR A 163 -5.81 12.47 -9.84
N GLU A 164 -6.41 11.40 -9.34
CA GLU A 164 -7.78 10.96 -9.70
C GLU A 164 -7.93 10.63 -11.20
N GLU A 165 -6.81 10.56 -11.93
CA GLU A 165 -6.82 10.21 -13.34
C GLU A 165 -6.86 8.70 -13.53
N ALA A 166 -7.33 8.26 -14.71
CA ALA A 166 -7.36 6.86 -15.04
C ALA A 166 -5.94 6.26 -15.07
N PRO A 167 -5.77 5.02 -14.61
CA PRO A 167 -4.48 4.34 -14.70
C PRO A 167 -4.07 4.09 -16.15
N HIS A 168 -2.77 4.03 -16.41
CA HIS A 168 -2.21 3.89 -17.74
C HIS A 168 -2.23 2.43 -18.23
N PHE A 169 -2.00 1.45 -17.36
CA PHE A 169 -1.97 0.04 -17.76
C PHE A 169 -2.87 -0.88 -16.96
N LEU A 170 -3.47 -0.41 -15.85
CA LEU A 170 -4.62 -1.11 -15.29
C LEU A 170 -5.81 -0.92 -16.24
N GLU A 171 -6.20 -1.97 -16.95
CA GLU A 171 -7.49 -1.99 -17.66
C GLU A 171 -8.62 -2.01 -16.63
N ILE A 172 -8.98 -0.83 -16.09
CA ILE A 172 -10.15 -0.67 -15.21
C ILE A 172 -11.44 -0.63 -16.05
N ARG A 173 -11.38 -0.39 -17.37
CA ARG A 173 -12.56 -0.13 -18.18
C ARG A 173 -13.30 -1.39 -18.69
N THR A 174 -14.52 -1.54 -18.15
CA THR A 174 -15.77 -1.94 -18.82
C THR A 174 -15.89 -3.31 -19.48
N ALA A 175 -15.03 -4.28 -19.17
CA ALA A 175 -15.48 -5.66 -19.32
C ALA A 175 -16.74 -5.82 -18.44
N SER A 176 -17.81 -6.35 -19.03
CA SER A 176 -19.12 -6.52 -18.38
C SER A 176 -18.94 -6.93 -16.91
N PRO A 177 -19.68 -6.32 -15.95
CA PRO A 177 -19.63 -6.71 -14.54
C PRO A 177 -19.95 -8.20 -14.31
N ALA A 178 -20.43 -8.91 -15.34
CA ALA A 178 -20.73 -10.34 -15.34
C ALA A 178 -19.58 -11.24 -15.84
N GLY A 179 -18.35 -10.75 -16.02
CA GLY A 179 -17.20 -11.62 -16.25
C GLY A 179 -16.97 -12.52 -15.03
N THR A 180 -17.46 -13.75 -15.08
CA THR A 180 -17.64 -14.63 -13.91
C THR A 180 -16.36 -14.94 -13.14
N GLY A 181 -15.17 -14.78 -13.73
CA GLY A 181 -13.91 -15.16 -13.09
C GLY A 181 -13.09 -14.04 -12.43
N PHE A 182 -13.47 -12.76 -12.58
CA PHE A 182 -12.63 -11.67 -12.03
C PHE A 182 -12.75 -11.52 -10.51
N TRP A 183 -13.90 -11.91 -9.96
CA TRP A 183 -14.19 -11.84 -8.52
C TRP A 183 -13.96 -13.15 -7.80
N ASP A 184 -13.38 -14.14 -8.49
CA ASP A 184 -12.98 -15.40 -7.85
C ASP A 184 -11.86 -15.13 -6.83
N PRO A 185 -11.80 -15.89 -5.73
CA PRO A 185 -10.68 -15.84 -4.80
C PRO A 185 -9.35 -16.00 -5.53
N CYS A 186 -8.38 -15.13 -5.24
CA CYS A 186 -7.07 -15.19 -5.88
C CYS A 186 -6.11 -16.17 -5.19
N PHE A 187 -6.44 -16.57 -3.97
CA PHE A 187 -5.80 -17.68 -3.29
C PHE A 187 -6.75 -18.87 -3.39
N GLY A 188 -6.41 -19.81 -4.26
CA GLY A 188 -7.21 -21.03 -4.43
C GLY A 188 -7.35 -21.78 -3.10
N ASP A 189 -8.51 -22.38 -2.91
CA ASP A 189 -8.64 -23.52 -2.01
C ASP A 189 -7.95 -24.69 -2.72
N ASP A 190 -6.63 -24.83 -2.57
CA ASP A 190 -5.81 -25.89 -3.16
C ASP A 190 -6.19 -27.32 -2.66
N ASP A 191 -7.41 -27.53 -2.17
CA ASP A 191 -7.85 -28.73 -1.43
C ASP A 191 -8.76 -29.68 -2.23
N ASP A 192 -9.03 -29.47 -3.53
CA ASP A 192 -10.07 -30.24 -4.27
C ASP A 192 -9.59 -31.29 -5.29
N ASP A 193 -8.28 -31.59 -5.42
CA ASP A 193 -7.81 -32.62 -6.39
C ASP A 193 -7.11 -33.86 -5.77
N ASP A 194 -7.00 -33.96 -4.44
CA ASP A 194 -6.53 -35.20 -3.79
C ASP A 194 -7.68 -35.91 -3.06
N ASP A 195 -8.17 -37.00 -3.66
CA ASP A 195 -9.11 -38.02 -3.14
C ASP A 195 -8.68 -38.69 -1.80
N GLU A 196 -7.78 -38.11 -1.01
CA GLU A 196 -7.45 -38.55 0.35
C GLU A 196 -8.26 -37.78 1.40
N ALA A 197 -9.56 -38.06 1.40
CA ALA A 197 -10.46 -37.69 2.47
C ALA A 197 -10.03 -38.33 3.82
N GLN A 198 -10.23 -37.55 4.89
CA GLN A 198 -10.32 -37.95 6.31
C GLN A 198 -9.02 -38.03 7.12
N ASP A 199 -8.35 -36.89 7.39
CA ASP A 199 -7.95 -36.54 8.78
C ASP A 199 -7.28 -35.16 8.94
N ARG A 200 -7.20 -34.32 7.90
CA ARG A 200 -6.71 -32.95 8.08
C ARG A 200 -7.80 -32.11 8.75
N GLN A 201 -7.76 -32.09 10.07
CA GLN A 201 -8.44 -31.08 10.89
C GLN A 201 -8.18 -29.71 10.25
N GLN A 202 -9.25 -29.00 9.90
CA GLN A 202 -9.19 -27.59 9.51
C GLN A 202 -8.20 -26.85 10.42
N PRO A 203 -7.34 -25.96 9.89
CA PRO A 203 -6.39 -25.23 10.72
C PRO A 203 -7.14 -24.63 11.92
N PRO A 204 -6.76 -24.98 13.15
CA PRO A 204 -7.48 -24.58 14.34
C PRO A 204 -7.29 -23.07 14.50
N GLY A 205 -8.25 -22.25 14.11
CA GLY A 205 -8.11 -20.81 14.32
C GLY A 205 -9.09 -19.87 13.62
N ILE A 206 -9.77 -20.25 12.54
CA ILE A 206 -10.78 -19.38 11.92
C ILE A 206 -12.09 -19.56 12.68
N SER A 207 -12.20 -18.90 13.85
CA SER A 207 -13.44 -18.93 14.62
C SER A 207 -14.58 -18.29 13.83
N ASN A 208 -15.81 -18.81 13.99
CA ASN A 208 -17.04 -18.24 13.42
C ASN A 208 -17.21 -16.73 13.70
N SER A 209 -16.53 -16.17 14.71
CA SER A 209 -16.51 -14.74 15.00
C SER A 209 -15.76 -13.90 13.96
N GLN A 210 -14.83 -14.47 13.18
CA GLN A 210 -14.06 -13.74 12.18
C GLN A 210 -14.86 -13.44 10.91
N LEU A 211 -15.94 -14.20 10.64
CA LEU A 211 -16.87 -13.93 9.53
C LEU A 211 -18.02 -12.98 9.93
N ALA A 212 -18.16 -12.67 11.20
CA ALA A 212 -19.30 -11.91 11.69
C ALA A 212 -19.36 -10.45 11.17
N PHE A 213 -18.20 -9.84 10.86
CA PHE A 213 -18.16 -8.53 10.20
C PHE A 213 -18.61 -8.56 8.73
N ALA A 214 -18.53 -9.71 8.04
CA ALA A 214 -18.99 -9.83 6.66
C ALA A 214 -20.51 -9.66 6.56
N ALA A 215 -21.22 -9.93 7.65
CA ALA A 215 -22.66 -9.66 7.76
C ALA A 215 -23.00 -8.16 7.74
N CYS A 216 -22.02 -7.27 7.98
CA CYS A 216 -22.20 -5.82 7.87
C CYS A 216 -21.95 -5.29 6.45
N LEU A 217 -21.42 -6.11 5.54
CA LEU A 217 -21.10 -5.70 4.18
C LEU A 217 -22.28 -6.00 3.25
N SER A 218 -22.61 -5.05 2.36
CA SER A 218 -23.69 -5.25 1.39
C SER A 218 -23.20 -5.77 0.05
N ASP A 219 -21.94 -5.51 -0.31
CA ASP A 219 -21.37 -5.97 -1.57
C ASP A 219 -20.62 -7.31 -1.43
N PRO A 220 -21.11 -8.41 -2.03
CA PRO A 220 -20.44 -9.71 -1.97
C PRO A 220 -19.06 -9.69 -2.64
N ARG A 221 -18.82 -8.77 -3.58
CA ARG A 221 -17.51 -8.62 -4.23
C ARG A 221 -16.45 -8.14 -3.24
N LEU A 222 -16.82 -7.22 -2.36
CA LEU A 222 -15.94 -6.72 -1.30
C LEU A 222 -15.68 -7.81 -0.25
N VAL A 223 -16.68 -8.65 0.03
CA VAL A 223 -16.52 -9.83 0.91
C VAL A 223 -15.43 -10.76 0.35
N THR A 224 -15.44 -11.08 -0.96
CA THR A 224 -14.38 -11.87 -1.59
C THR A 224 -13.00 -11.22 -1.43
N VAL A 225 -12.90 -9.92 -1.67
CA VAL A 225 -11.64 -9.19 -1.48
C VAL A 225 -11.15 -9.28 -0.03
N CYS A 226 -12.04 -9.17 0.95
CA CYS A 226 -11.71 -9.33 2.36
C CYS A 226 -11.19 -10.75 2.68
N HIS A 227 -11.78 -11.78 2.08
CA HIS A 227 -11.27 -13.15 2.22
C HIS A 227 -9.83 -13.27 1.72
N ASP A 228 -9.54 -12.71 0.54
CA ASP A 228 -8.20 -12.76 -0.03
C ASP A 228 -7.18 -11.96 0.80
N VAL A 229 -7.55 -10.77 1.29
CA VAL A 229 -6.68 -9.99 2.19
C VAL A 229 -6.37 -10.77 3.46
N ARG A 230 -7.34 -11.49 4.03
CA ARG A 230 -7.10 -12.34 5.21
C ARG A 230 -6.19 -13.50 4.92
N ARG A 231 -6.39 -14.17 3.79
CA ARG A 231 -5.53 -15.28 3.40
C ARG A 231 -4.10 -14.80 3.23
N LEU A 232 -3.91 -13.64 2.58
CA LEU A 232 -2.62 -12.96 2.49
C LEU A 232 -2.02 -12.66 3.87
N VAL A 233 -2.79 -12.07 4.78
CA VAL A 233 -2.34 -11.76 6.15
C VAL A 233 -1.90 -13.02 6.90
N ALA A 234 -2.72 -14.07 6.88
CA ALA A 234 -2.43 -15.35 7.51
C ALA A 234 -1.16 -15.99 6.94
N MET A 235 -1.02 -15.99 5.61
CA MET A 235 0.18 -16.49 4.94
C MET A 235 1.44 -15.73 5.39
N VAL A 236 1.37 -14.41 5.53
CA VAL A 236 2.53 -13.60 5.96
C VAL A 236 2.86 -13.88 7.43
N ASP A 237 1.86 -13.85 8.32
CA ASP A 237 2.06 -14.02 9.76
C ASP A 237 2.46 -15.45 10.16
N GLU A 238 2.03 -16.48 9.43
CA GLU A 238 2.48 -17.87 9.65
C GLU A 238 3.96 -18.07 9.28
N GLN A 239 4.43 -17.36 8.26
CA GLN A 239 5.77 -17.53 7.68
C GLN A 239 6.80 -16.62 8.36
N ALA A 240 6.38 -15.45 8.83
CA ALA A 240 7.27 -14.48 9.48
C ALA A 240 8.10 -15.09 10.65
N PRO A 241 7.52 -15.86 11.59
CA PRO A 241 8.30 -16.49 12.68
C PRO A 241 9.24 -17.60 12.19
N ARG A 242 8.87 -18.31 11.12
CA ARG A 242 9.61 -19.48 10.61
C ARG A 242 10.86 -19.09 9.84
N ARG A 243 11.01 -17.80 9.47
CA ARG A 243 12.03 -17.30 8.55
C ARG A 243 12.03 -18.00 7.19
N SER A 244 11.03 -18.82 6.90
CA SER A 244 10.73 -19.32 5.58
C SER A 244 10.15 -18.17 4.77
N ARG A 245 10.56 -18.10 3.51
CA ARG A 245 10.14 -17.02 2.63
C ARG A 245 9.04 -17.52 1.71
N LEU A 246 7.95 -16.76 1.61
CA LEU A 246 6.85 -17.04 0.69
C LEU A 246 7.34 -17.01 -0.76
N LEU A 247 6.72 -17.83 -1.62
CA LEU A 247 6.95 -17.75 -3.05
C LEU A 247 6.44 -16.40 -3.58
N CYS A 248 7.30 -15.73 -4.33
CA CYS A 248 7.06 -14.39 -4.83
C CYS A 248 5.80 -14.31 -5.71
N SER A 249 5.62 -15.26 -6.62
CA SER A 249 4.48 -15.31 -7.53
C SER A 249 3.14 -15.25 -6.79
N ASN A 250 2.99 -15.98 -5.69
CA ASN A 250 1.70 -16.15 -5.01
C ASN A 250 1.31 -14.90 -4.21
N VAL A 251 2.27 -14.29 -3.52
CA VAL A 251 2.01 -13.08 -2.73
C VAL A 251 1.68 -11.89 -3.63
N TYR A 252 2.45 -11.70 -4.70
CA TYR A 252 2.29 -10.53 -5.57
C TYR A 252 1.03 -10.60 -6.44
N SER A 253 0.76 -11.77 -7.05
CA SER A 253 -0.51 -11.97 -7.79
C SER A 253 -1.72 -11.73 -6.90
N GLY A 254 -1.67 -12.21 -5.66
CA GLY A 254 -2.69 -11.97 -4.66
C GLY A 254 -2.89 -10.49 -4.33
N VAL A 255 -1.81 -9.80 -3.93
CA VAL A 255 -1.77 -8.36 -3.63
C VAL A 255 -2.37 -7.55 -4.78
N SER A 256 -1.96 -7.86 -6.00
CA SER A 256 -2.45 -7.12 -7.16
C SER A 256 -3.89 -7.35 -7.49
N SER A 257 -4.33 -8.61 -7.43
CA SER A 257 -5.72 -8.94 -7.67
C SER A 257 -6.60 -8.21 -6.66
N ILE A 258 -6.17 -8.12 -5.40
CA ILE A 258 -6.83 -7.34 -4.35
C ILE A 258 -6.90 -5.86 -4.73
N GLU A 259 -5.78 -5.21 -5.03
CA GLU A 259 -5.75 -3.77 -5.34
C GLU A 259 -6.59 -3.41 -6.57
N ARG A 260 -6.50 -4.22 -7.63
CA ARG A 260 -7.30 -4.03 -8.86
C ARG A 260 -8.80 -4.16 -8.59
N ARG A 261 -9.20 -5.13 -7.77
CA ARG A 261 -10.59 -5.30 -7.36
C ARG A 261 -11.08 -4.13 -6.50
N LEU A 262 -10.28 -3.66 -5.55
CA LEU A 262 -10.60 -2.47 -4.73
C LEU A 262 -10.74 -1.19 -5.57
N LEU A 263 -9.89 -1.00 -6.58
CA LEU A 263 -10.02 0.13 -7.50
C LEU A 263 -11.27 0.03 -8.38
N ARG A 264 -11.65 -1.17 -8.83
CA ARG A 264 -12.88 -1.37 -9.62
C ARG A 264 -14.17 -1.18 -8.85
N LEU A 265 -14.11 -1.25 -7.51
CA LEU A 265 -15.25 -0.93 -6.65
C LEU A 265 -15.43 0.59 -6.45
N GLU A 266 -14.53 1.42 -6.97
CA GLU A 266 -14.68 2.87 -6.93
C GLU A 266 -16.01 3.32 -7.56
N GLY A 267 -16.74 4.19 -6.86
CA GLY A 267 -18.03 4.70 -7.30
C GLY A 267 -19.20 3.71 -7.19
N CYS A 268 -18.97 2.44 -6.81
CA CYS A 268 -20.05 1.46 -6.65
C CYS A 268 -20.95 1.75 -5.44
N TYR A 269 -20.47 2.49 -4.45
CA TYR A 269 -21.16 2.71 -3.17
C TYR A 269 -21.85 4.06 -3.03
N GLY A 270 -21.99 4.79 -4.15
CA GLY A 270 -22.59 6.13 -4.17
C GLY A 270 -21.64 7.20 -3.64
N VAL A 271 -21.94 8.46 -3.96
CA VAL A 271 -21.15 9.59 -3.45
C VAL A 271 -21.57 9.85 -2.02
N VAL A 272 -20.61 9.85 -1.09
CA VAL A 272 -20.82 10.17 0.34
C VAL A 272 -21.48 11.54 0.54
N SER A 273 -21.38 12.45 -0.44
CA SER A 273 -22.00 13.79 -0.43
C SER A 273 -23.44 13.85 -0.95
N GLY A 274 -24.11 12.71 -1.13
CA GLY A 274 -25.56 12.66 -1.37
C GLY A 274 -26.40 13.03 -0.12
N PRO A 275 -27.71 13.30 -0.28
CA PRO A 275 -28.58 13.60 0.86
C PRO A 275 -28.57 12.46 1.91
N PRO A 276 -28.83 12.75 3.20
CA PRO A 276 -28.60 11.89 4.37
C PRO A 276 -29.41 10.57 4.44
N ASN A 277 -30.04 10.14 3.34
CA ASN A 277 -30.73 8.85 3.21
C ASN A 277 -29.90 7.78 2.49
N THR A 278 -28.60 7.99 2.32
CA THR A 278 -27.68 6.95 1.86
C THR A 278 -27.64 5.79 2.86
N ASN A 279 -27.73 4.56 2.35
CA ASN A 279 -27.76 3.35 3.17
C ASN A 279 -26.47 3.26 4.02
N ALA A 280 -26.60 3.15 5.35
CA ALA A 280 -25.45 3.06 6.26
C ALA A 280 -24.45 1.96 5.83
N ASN A 281 -24.95 0.86 5.24
CA ASN A 281 -24.11 -0.22 4.78
C ASN A 281 -23.25 0.17 3.56
N THR A 282 -23.74 1.02 2.64
CA THR A 282 -22.94 1.45 1.48
C THR A 282 -21.79 2.36 1.93
N THR A 283 -22.01 3.18 2.95
CA THR A 283 -20.95 4.00 3.55
C THR A 283 -19.90 3.11 4.24
N ALA A 284 -20.33 2.05 4.95
CA ALA A 284 -19.42 1.09 5.56
C ALA A 284 -18.59 0.33 4.52
N ASP A 285 -19.21 -0.10 3.41
CA ASP A 285 -18.53 -0.76 2.28
C ASP A 285 -17.45 0.16 1.67
N GLU A 286 -17.76 1.43 1.43
CA GLU A 286 -16.78 2.40 0.91
C GLU A 286 -15.66 2.69 1.91
N CYS A 287 -16.00 2.85 3.18
CA CYS A 287 -15.03 3.07 4.25
C CYS A 287 -14.06 1.89 4.36
N LEU A 288 -14.57 0.66 4.29
CA LEU A 288 -13.73 -0.54 4.28
C LEU A 288 -12.88 -0.63 3.00
N ARG A 289 -13.45 -0.37 1.81
CA ARG A 289 -12.70 -0.38 0.54
C ARG A 289 -11.50 0.59 0.59
N LEU A 290 -11.73 1.83 1.03
CA LEU A 290 -10.69 2.84 1.17
C LEU A 290 -9.70 2.48 2.29
N GLY A 291 -10.18 1.90 3.40
CA GLY A 291 -9.33 1.39 4.48
C GLY A 291 -8.42 0.25 4.03
N LEU A 292 -8.92 -0.66 3.19
CA LEU A 292 -8.13 -1.72 2.55
C LEU A 292 -7.10 -1.15 1.58
N LEU A 293 -7.43 -0.14 0.76
CA LEU A 293 -6.44 0.55 -0.07
C LEU A 293 -5.34 1.22 0.78
N ALA A 294 -5.71 1.83 1.91
CA ALA A 294 -4.77 2.39 2.86
C ALA A 294 -3.88 1.30 3.48
N PHE A 295 -4.45 0.16 3.86
CA PHE A 295 -3.72 -1.01 4.36
C PHE A 295 -2.72 -1.56 3.32
N MET A 296 -3.15 -1.77 2.08
CA MET A 296 -2.27 -2.24 0.99
C MET A 296 -1.12 -1.24 0.74
N SER A 297 -1.38 0.05 0.89
CA SER A 297 -0.34 1.07 0.78
C SER A 297 0.75 0.98 1.87
N VAL A 298 0.47 0.35 3.02
CA VAL A 298 1.45 0.06 4.08
C VAL A 298 2.19 -1.24 3.76
N PHE A 299 1.47 -2.23 3.23
CA PHE A 299 2.06 -3.48 2.77
C PHE A 299 3.17 -3.25 1.73
N ASP A 300 2.92 -2.34 0.80
CA ASP A 300 3.81 -2.04 -0.31
C ASP A 300 5.01 -1.17 0.06
N PHE A 301 4.86 -0.27 1.03
CA PHE A 301 5.89 0.71 1.36
C PHE A 301 6.30 0.60 2.81
N GLN A 302 7.61 0.42 3.04
CA GLN A 302 8.18 0.65 4.37
C GLN A 302 8.17 2.17 4.62
N ILE A 303 7.04 2.70 5.07
CA ILE A 303 6.92 4.11 5.44
C ILE A 303 7.45 4.22 6.86
N PRO A 304 8.60 4.89 7.09
CA PRO A 304 8.85 5.44 8.41
C PRO A 304 7.79 6.52 8.62
N CYS A 305 6.75 6.17 9.38
CA CYS A 305 5.90 7.17 10.00
C CYS A 305 6.84 8.00 10.86
N GLY A 306 6.85 9.32 10.62
CA GLY A 306 7.80 10.22 11.25
C GLY A 306 7.70 10.03 12.75
N SER A 307 8.73 9.43 13.37
CA SER A 307 8.90 9.54 14.81
C SER A 307 9.06 11.02 15.08
N GLY A 308 8.07 11.65 15.71
CA GLY A 308 8.01 13.09 15.98
C GLY A 308 9.20 13.66 16.77
N GLU A 309 10.20 12.84 17.09
CA GLU A 309 11.49 13.25 17.64
C GLU A 309 12.38 13.96 16.62
N GLU A 310 12.31 13.65 15.32
CA GLU A 310 13.09 14.38 14.29
C GLU A 310 12.49 15.75 13.99
N GLU A 311 11.16 15.87 14.00
CA GLU A 311 10.44 17.12 13.72
C GLU A 311 10.73 18.20 14.79
N LYS A 312 11.03 17.79 16.04
CA LYS A 312 11.46 18.71 17.12
C LYS A 312 12.88 19.25 16.94
N LYS A 313 13.75 18.57 16.18
CA LYS A 313 15.13 19.05 15.93
C LYS A 313 15.19 19.99 14.72
N GLU A 314 14.37 19.75 13.69
CA GLU A 314 14.38 20.52 12.45
C GLU A 314 13.74 21.92 12.62
N ASN A 315 12.72 22.03 13.48
CA ASN A 315 12.01 23.30 13.73
C ASN A 315 12.84 24.39 14.44
N LYS A 316 14.03 24.09 14.99
CA LYS A 316 14.89 25.12 15.61
C LYS A 316 15.81 25.84 14.62
N ASN A 317 16.02 25.31 13.41
CA ASN A 317 17.00 25.86 12.46
C ASN A 317 16.39 26.47 11.18
N GLN A 318 15.07 26.45 11.03
CA GLN A 318 14.40 26.87 9.79
C GLN A 318 13.55 28.13 9.99
N LYS A 319 14.20 29.22 10.42
CA LYS A 319 13.68 30.58 10.24
C LYS A 319 14.50 31.24 9.13
N ASN A 320 13.82 31.74 8.11
CA ASN A 320 14.31 32.49 6.95
C ASN A 320 14.61 31.67 5.70
N THR A 321 13.56 31.22 5.01
CA THR A 321 13.51 31.14 3.54
C THR A 321 12.06 30.95 3.12
N GLU A 322 11.35 32.06 2.93
CA GLU A 322 10.04 32.07 2.28
C GLU A 322 10.24 31.90 0.78
N GLY A 323 10.02 30.68 0.29
CA GLY A 323 10.11 30.33 -1.12
C GLY A 323 10.03 28.83 -1.39
N ALA A 324 8.83 28.35 -1.73
CA ALA A 324 8.57 27.12 -2.50
C ALA A 324 9.03 25.74 -1.97
N ASN A 325 9.35 25.57 -0.68
CA ASN A 325 9.66 24.23 -0.14
C ASN A 325 8.51 23.69 0.73
N MET A 326 7.65 22.85 0.13
CA MET A 326 6.71 22.01 0.87
C MET A 326 7.46 21.06 1.82
N THR A 327 6.96 20.90 3.05
CA THR A 327 7.51 19.95 4.03
C THR A 327 7.29 18.50 3.58
N PRO A 328 8.10 17.52 4.03
CA PRO A 328 7.90 16.10 3.73
C PRO A 328 6.48 15.62 4.05
N THR A 329 5.88 16.12 5.13
CA THR A 329 4.48 15.83 5.54
C THR A 329 3.47 16.42 4.53
N GLN A 330 3.69 17.65 4.04
CA GLN A 330 2.85 18.24 2.99
C GLN A 330 2.96 17.49 1.66
N LYS A 331 4.15 16.98 1.33
CA LYS A 331 4.34 16.13 0.14
C LYS A 331 3.60 14.81 0.29
N LYS A 332 3.72 14.11 1.43
CA LYS A 332 2.96 12.89 1.73
C LYS A 332 1.44 13.12 1.64
N ALA A 333 0.94 14.24 2.18
CA ALA A 333 -0.47 14.60 2.10
C ALA A 333 -0.94 14.82 0.64
N LYS A 334 -0.09 15.43 -0.21
CA LYS A 334 -0.38 15.57 -1.65
C LYS A 334 -0.31 14.23 -2.40
N GLN A 335 0.59 13.33 -1.99
CA GLN A 335 0.79 12.01 -2.58
C GLN A 335 -0.40 11.06 -2.41
N ARG A 336 -1.29 11.35 -1.46
CA ARG A 336 -2.46 10.53 -1.14
C ARG A 336 -3.71 11.40 -0.95
N ALA A 337 -3.75 12.56 -1.61
CA ALA A 337 -4.79 13.56 -1.37
C ALA A 337 -6.19 12.99 -1.58
N TYR A 338 -6.37 12.19 -2.65
CA TYR A 338 -7.62 11.49 -2.92
C TYR A 338 -7.98 10.55 -1.75
N LEU A 339 -7.07 9.63 -1.39
CA LEU A 339 -7.33 8.62 -0.36
C LEU A 339 -7.59 9.26 1.01
N VAL A 340 -6.84 10.31 1.35
CA VAL A 340 -7.02 11.08 2.59
C VAL A 340 -8.39 11.75 2.61
N SER A 341 -8.79 12.44 1.54
CA SER A 341 -10.08 13.13 1.50
C SER A 341 -11.23 12.14 1.54
N HIS A 342 -11.22 11.14 0.66
CA HIS A 342 -12.32 10.18 0.55
C HIS A 342 -12.45 9.31 1.79
N LEU A 343 -11.32 8.87 2.39
CA LEU A 343 -11.39 8.09 3.63
C LEU A 343 -11.86 8.94 4.80
N ARG A 344 -11.46 10.23 4.87
CA ARG A 344 -11.98 11.17 5.86
C ARG A 344 -13.49 11.28 5.73
N ASP A 345 -13.99 11.56 4.53
CA ASP A 345 -15.41 11.79 4.27
C ASP A 345 -16.22 10.52 4.59
N ALA A 346 -15.75 9.35 4.15
CA ALA A 346 -16.37 8.06 4.46
C ALA A 346 -16.40 7.76 5.96
N CYS A 347 -15.30 7.99 6.69
CA CYS A 347 -15.26 7.82 8.15
C CYS A 347 -16.22 8.78 8.87
N GLN A 348 -16.29 10.04 8.43
CA GLN A 348 -17.14 11.05 9.05
C GLN A 348 -18.63 10.74 8.84
N ALA A 349 -19.00 10.25 7.66
CA ALA A 349 -20.38 9.91 7.31
C ALA A 349 -20.95 8.68 8.06
N ILE A 350 -20.11 7.86 8.71
CA ILE A 350 -20.60 6.77 9.56
C ILE A 350 -21.16 7.36 10.86
N GLU A 351 -22.48 7.39 11.00
CA GLU A 351 -23.12 7.83 12.23
C GLU A 351 -23.02 6.75 13.31
N PHE A 352 -22.57 7.15 14.49
CA PHE A 352 -22.57 6.31 15.67
C PHE A 352 -23.86 6.56 16.43
N SER A 353 -24.71 5.54 16.60
CA SER A 353 -25.90 5.68 17.44
C SER A 353 -25.49 6.10 18.86
N GLU A 354 -26.09 7.19 19.36
CA GLU A 354 -25.87 7.71 20.71
C GLU A 354 -26.49 6.82 21.79
N THR A 355 -27.40 5.91 21.43
CA THR A 355 -28.20 5.13 22.39
C THR A 355 -27.44 3.98 23.06
N GLY A 356 -26.12 3.84 22.86
CA GLY A 356 -25.26 2.88 23.56
C GLY A 356 -25.50 1.40 23.24
N ILE A 357 -26.58 1.08 22.52
CA ILE A 357 -26.89 -0.25 22.00
C ILE A 357 -26.71 -0.15 20.49
N SER A 358 -25.46 -0.36 20.06
CA SER A 358 -25.15 -0.59 18.65
C SER A 358 -25.71 -1.97 18.31
N ASP A 359 -26.74 -2.04 17.46
CA ASP A 359 -27.22 -3.31 16.89
C ASP A 359 -26.14 -4.00 16.01
N THR A 360 -24.98 -3.35 15.82
CA THR A 360 -23.88 -3.78 14.96
C THR A 360 -22.50 -3.57 15.61
N PRO A 361 -22.12 -4.32 16.66
CA PRO A 361 -20.80 -4.21 17.30
C PRO A 361 -19.62 -4.43 16.33
N HIS A 362 -19.86 -5.10 15.21
CA HIS A 362 -18.87 -5.30 14.16
C HIS A 362 -18.54 -4.01 13.38
N LEU A 363 -19.49 -3.08 13.27
CA LEU A 363 -19.27 -1.80 12.59
C LEU A 363 -18.33 -0.91 13.42
N ASP A 364 -18.50 -0.86 14.73
CA ASP A 364 -17.63 -0.09 15.63
C ASP A 364 -16.17 -0.57 15.52
N ARG A 365 -15.96 -1.90 15.50
CA ARG A 365 -14.62 -2.48 15.32
C ARG A 365 -14.05 -2.28 13.91
N LEU A 366 -14.89 -2.31 12.88
CA LEU A 366 -14.47 -1.97 11.51
C LEU A 366 -13.96 -0.53 11.47
N VAL A 367 -14.71 0.43 12.00
CA VAL A 367 -14.28 1.82 12.04
C VAL A 367 -13.02 1.97 12.89
N PHE A 368 -12.91 1.28 14.02
CA PHE A 368 -11.69 1.26 14.82
C PHE A 368 -10.46 0.83 14.00
N TRP A 369 -10.60 -0.26 13.25
CA TRP A 369 -9.55 -0.77 12.36
C TRP A 369 -9.21 0.25 11.27
N VAL A 370 -10.21 0.82 10.59
CA VAL A 370 -10.00 1.82 9.53
C VAL A 370 -9.30 3.06 10.06
N LEU A 371 -9.72 3.61 11.21
CA LEU A 371 -9.08 4.78 11.82
C LEU A 371 -7.63 4.47 12.21
N THR A 372 -7.36 3.27 12.73
CA THR A 372 -6.00 2.83 13.09
C THR A 372 -5.11 2.78 11.85
N ILE A 373 -5.55 2.06 10.81
CA ILE A 373 -4.82 1.95 9.55
C ILE A 373 -4.65 3.32 8.89
N GLY A 374 -5.70 4.13 8.85
CA GLY A 374 -5.66 5.49 8.30
C GLY A 374 -4.63 6.36 9.01
N ALA A 375 -4.64 6.35 10.35
CA ALA A 375 -3.67 7.08 11.17
C ALA A 375 -2.22 6.60 10.96
N MET A 376 -2.03 5.29 10.79
CA MET A 376 -0.72 4.69 10.53
C MET A 376 -0.22 4.94 9.10
N SER A 377 -1.09 5.19 8.13
CA SER A 377 -0.74 5.14 6.72
C SER A 377 -0.86 6.47 5.98
N ILE A 378 -1.95 7.22 6.19
CA ILE A 378 -2.30 8.36 5.32
C ILE A 378 -2.59 9.66 6.08
N PHE A 379 -3.12 9.60 7.31
CA PHE A 379 -3.49 10.80 8.05
C PHE A 379 -2.31 11.42 8.79
N ASP A 380 -2.22 12.75 8.76
CA ASP A 380 -1.39 13.50 9.69
C ASP A 380 -2.22 13.80 10.94
N VAL A 381 -2.12 12.94 11.96
CA VAL A 381 -2.92 13.05 13.20
C VAL A 381 -2.86 14.45 13.84
N SER A 382 -1.76 15.18 13.68
CA SER A 382 -1.63 16.54 14.24
C SER A 382 -2.52 17.57 13.53
N ARG A 383 -3.02 17.27 12.33
CA ARG A 383 -3.83 18.17 11.49
C ARG A 383 -5.28 17.71 11.33
N GLU A 384 -5.63 16.56 11.89
CA GLU A 384 -6.93 15.90 11.72
C GLU A 384 -7.66 15.81 13.07
N PRO A 385 -8.18 16.91 13.64
CA PRO A 385 -8.83 16.89 14.95
C PRO A 385 -10.04 15.94 15.00
N TRP A 386 -10.79 15.86 13.90
CA TRP A 386 -11.92 14.94 13.75
C TRP A 386 -11.50 13.47 13.97
N LEU A 387 -10.26 13.10 13.62
CA LEU A 387 -9.78 11.72 13.78
C LEU A 387 -9.65 11.38 15.26
N VAL A 388 -9.14 12.33 16.07
CA VAL A 388 -9.01 12.17 17.52
C VAL A 388 -10.38 12.09 18.19
N GLU A 389 -11.32 12.94 17.78
CA GLU A 389 -12.70 12.93 18.27
C GLU A 389 -13.41 11.61 17.94
N LYS A 390 -13.38 11.20 16.66
CA LYS A 390 -13.99 9.95 16.18
C LYS A 390 -13.37 8.74 16.86
N TRP A 391 -12.05 8.73 17.02
CA TRP A 391 -11.31 7.71 17.74
C TRP A 391 -11.77 7.58 19.19
N ALA A 392 -11.89 8.70 19.90
CA ALA A 392 -12.34 8.71 21.29
C ALA A 392 -13.75 8.11 21.43
N LEU A 393 -14.67 8.46 20.52
CA LEU A 393 -16.03 7.91 20.49
C LEU A 393 -16.04 6.39 20.29
N VAL A 394 -15.23 5.88 19.36
CA VAL A 394 -15.12 4.43 19.11
C VAL A 394 -14.54 3.71 20.32
N LEU A 395 -13.47 4.26 20.91
CA LEU A 395 -12.79 3.64 22.04
C LEU A 395 -13.70 3.57 23.29
N ASP A 396 -14.48 4.62 23.55
CA ASP A 396 -15.47 4.65 24.64
C ASP A 396 -16.54 3.57 24.48
N LYS A 397 -17.00 3.33 23.24
CA LYS A 397 -17.97 2.27 22.92
C LYS A 397 -17.41 0.86 23.06
N MET A 398 -16.17 0.63 22.63
CA MET A 398 -15.55 -0.70 22.71
C MET A 398 -15.19 -1.06 24.15
N HIS A 399 -14.92 -0.07 25.01
CA HIS A 399 -14.54 -0.25 26.41
C HIS A 399 -15.42 0.58 27.36
N PRO A 400 -16.74 0.28 27.45
CA PRO A 400 -17.72 1.15 28.09
C PRO A 400 -17.71 1.14 29.63
N ASP A 401 -16.81 0.40 30.28
CA ASP A 401 -16.75 0.28 31.74
C ASP A 401 -15.54 1.03 32.32
N PRO A 402 -15.64 2.36 32.51
CA PRO A 402 -14.61 3.15 33.16
C PRO A 402 -14.45 2.84 34.67
N GLN A 403 -15.35 2.04 35.26
CA GLN A 403 -15.32 1.68 36.68
C GLN A 403 -14.53 0.40 36.98
N LYS A 404 -14.25 -0.45 35.98
CA LYS A 404 -13.21 -1.49 36.06
C LYS A 404 -11.82 -0.85 35.99
N GLN A 405 -11.41 -0.26 37.11
CA GLN A 405 -10.14 0.44 37.36
C GLN A 405 -8.86 -0.39 37.14
N GLU A 406 -8.95 -1.66 36.74
CA GLU A 406 -7.78 -2.51 36.45
C GLU A 406 -7.04 -2.10 35.16
N GLU A 407 -7.69 -1.39 34.22
CA GLU A 407 -7.04 -0.91 32.99
C GLU A 407 -6.42 0.49 33.10
N LYS A 408 -5.83 0.83 34.25
CA LYS A 408 -4.89 1.96 34.28
C LYS A 408 -3.60 1.66 33.53
N ASP A 409 -3.23 0.38 33.37
CA ASP A 409 -2.05 -0.01 32.60
C ASP A 409 -2.31 0.20 31.10
N PRO A 410 -1.58 1.12 30.44
CA PRO A 410 -1.66 1.33 29.00
C PRO A 410 -1.45 0.06 28.17
N ARG A 411 -0.69 -0.91 28.70
CA ARG A 411 -0.36 -2.16 28.02
C ARG A 411 -1.57 -3.08 27.91
N ILE A 412 -2.33 -3.23 28.99
CA ILE A 412 -3.51 -4.10 29.01
C ILE A 412 -4.55 -3.59 27.99
N LEU A 413 -4.77 -2.27 27.97
CA LEU A 413 -5.68 -1.65 27.01
C LEU A 413 -5.22 -1.84 25.56
N TRP A 414 -3.91 -1.73 25.30
CA TRP A 414 -3.37 -2.01 23.97
C TRP A 414 -3.56 -3.48 23.58
N GLU A 415 -3.34 -4.44 24.48
CA GLU A 415 -3.55 -5.86 24.14
C GLU A 415 -5.02 -6.17 23.81
N HIS A 416 -5.99 -5.55 24.49
CA HIS A 416 -7.40 -5.68 24.12
C HIS A 416 -7.70 -5.05 22.75
N ALA A 417 -7.25 -3.81 22.53
CA ALA A 417 -7.38 -3.14 21.24
C ALA A 417 -6.72 -3.94 20.10
N ARG A 418 -5.54 -4.50 20.36
CA ARG A 418 -4.79 -5.34 19.44
C ARG A 418 -5.54 -6.64 19.15
N ALA A 419 -6.15 -7.28 20.14
CA ALA A 419 -6.98 -8.46 19.93
C ALA A 419 -8.18 -8.17 19.03
N ASP A 420 -8.79 -6.98 19.15
CA ASP A 420 -9.86 -6.55 18.23
C ASP A 420 -9.32 -6.28 16.82
N LEU A 421 -8.15 -5.65 16.67
CA LEU A 421 -7.50 -5.43 15.37
C LEU A 421 -7.09 -6.74 14.68
N ASP A 422 -6.58 -7.70 15.44
CA ASP A 422 -6.25 -9.07 14.99
C ASP A 422 -7.47 -9.80 14.41
N GLY A 423 -8.68 -9.45 14.85
CA GLY A 423 -9.94 -9.99 14.31
C GLY A 423 -10.28 -9.52 12.87
N PHE A 424 -9.57 -8.52 12.35
CA PHE A 424 -9.78 -7.95 11.02
C PHE A 424 -8.63 -8.31 10.07
N PHE A 425 -7.76 -7.33 9.78
CA PHE A 425 -6.60 -7.46 8.91
C PHE A 425 -5.41 -6.83 9.63
N TRP A 426 -4.63 -7.65 10.32
CA TRP A 426 -3.49 -7.17 11.10
C TRP A 426 -2.27 -8.02 10.80
N LEU A 427 -1.22 -7.39 10.29
CA LEU A 427 0.06 -8.05 10.05
C LEU A 427 0.91 -7.83 11.29
N ARG A 428 0.96 -8.80 12.20
CA ARG A 428 1.62 -8.62 13.51
C ARG A 428 3.06 -8.16 13.38
N CYS A 429 3.79 -8.78 12.43
CA CYS A 429 5.19 -8.46 12.16
C CYS A 429 5.43 -7.03 11.65
N VAL A 430 4.38 -6.34 11.19
CA VAL A 430 4.44 -5.01 10.61
C VAL A 430 3.79 -3.99 11.53
N HIS A 431 2.59 -4.29 11.99
CA HIS A 431 1.69 -3.30 12.56
C HIS A 431 1.78 -3.24 14.08
N ASP A 432 2.27 -4.27 14.79
CA ASP A 432 2.27 -4.27 16.26
C ASP A 432 2.98 -3.05 16.86
N GLU A 433 4.25 -2.82 16.49
CA GLU A 433 5.05 -1.72 17.06
C GLU A 433 4.48 -0.35 16.68
N TRP A 434 4.08 -0.18 15.42
CA TRP A 434 3.59 1.10 14.89
C TRP A 434 2.18 1.41 15.36
N GLY A 435 1.33 0.38 15.39
CA GLY A 435 -0.02 0.41 15.92
C GLY A 435 -0.03 0.80 17.37
N GLN A 436 0.83 0.19 18.20
CA GLN A 436 0.94 0.54 19.62
C GLN A 436 1.33 2.00 19.80
N LYS A 437 2.38 2.47 19.11
CA LYS A 437 2.82 3.87 19.18
C LYS A 437 1.71 4.83 18.73
N MET A 438 0.97 4.48 17.68
CA MET A 438 -0.12 5.30 17.17
C MET A 438 -1.31 5.34 18.14
N PHE A 439 -1.68 4.18 18.69
CA PHE A 439 -2.72 4.04 19.70
C PHE A 439 -2.42 4.90 20.93
N GLU A 440 -1.20 4.81 21.46
CA GLU A 440 -0.74 5.63 22.60
C GLU A 440 -0.80 7.13 22.29
N ARG A 441 -0.41 7.53 21.07
CA ARG A 441 -0.46 8.93 20.61
C ARG A 441 -1.89 9.46 20.53
N LEU A 442 -2.79 8.76 19.81
CA LEU A 442 -4.19 9.16 19.65
C LEU A 442 -4.90 9.25 21.00
N ARG A 443 -4.66 8.26 21.88
CA ARG A 443 -5.20 8.27 23.25
C ARG A 443 -4.69 9.44 24.07
N GLY A 444 -3.40 9.78 23.95
CA GLY A 444 -2.81 10.95 24.59
C GLY A 444 -3.49 12.25 24.16
N MET A 445 -3.71 12.41 22.85
CA MET A 445 -4.38 13.59 22.29
C MET A 445 -5.84 13.69 22.71
N ALA A 446 -6.59 12.58 22.69
CA ALA A 446 -8.00 12.54 23.12
C ALA A 446 -8.18 12.91 24.61
N ARG A 447 -7.24 12.53 25.47
CA ARG A 447 -7.26 12.93 26.89
C ARG A 447 -7.00 14.42 27.06
N SER A 448 -6.10 15.00 26.25
CA SER A 448 -5.78 16.42 26.28
C SER A 448 -6.87 17.31 25.70
N SER A 449 -7.77 16.80 24.85
CA SER A 449 -8.91 17.58 24.34
C SER A 449 -10.10 17.63 25.29
N LEU A 450 -10.16 16.73 26.29
CA LEU A 450 -11.26 16.63 27.25
C LEU A 450 -11.01 17.38 28.57
N GLY A 451 -9.77 17.81 28.85
CA GLY A 451 -9.39 18.53 30.06
C GLY A 451 -8.87 19.91 29.73
#